data_AF-A0A9Q3J7K1-F1
#
_entry.id   AF-A0A9Q3J7K1-F1
#
_cell.length_a   1.000
_cell.length_b   1.000
_cell.length_c   1.000
_cell.angle_alpha   90.00
_cell.angle_beta   90.00
_cell.angle_gamma   90.00
#
_symmetry.space_group_name_H-M   'P 1'
#
loop_
_entity.id
_entity.type
_entity.pdbx_description
1 polymer ?
#
loop_
_entity_poly.entity_id
_entity_poly.type
_entity_poly.pdbx_seq_one_letter_code
_entity_poly.pdbx_strand_id
1 'polypeptide(L)'
;MRDSSVGPFTIIKFIGKNSEEVKLTEERSRKHSVFPVSIVKPYFQTEEDKFPSRKKSPNPPEIVDVEDSPGPVKKIINARNIRLNGKDQRQYLTPPEIVEVEDSPQPVKKIINARKIILNGKDQRQYLVRFKNRQQIKTNSWLKMPYQMGTFI
;
A
#
# COMPACT_ATOMS: atom_id res chain seq x y z
N MET A 1 5.76 -6.20 -25.73
CA MET A 1 5.27 -4.84 -26.01
C MET A 1 4.34 -4.45 -24.87
N ARG A 2 4.52 -3.29 -24.21
CA ARG A 2 3.62 -2.87 -23.13
C ARG A 2 2.36 -2.28 -23.75
N ASP A 3 1.20 -2.85 -23.45
CA ASP A 3 -0.10 -2.25 -23.76
C ASP A 3 -0.29 -1.00 -22.90
N SER A 4 0.25 0.14 -23.33
CA SER A 4 0.01 1.42 -22.67
C SER A 4 -1.33 1.99 -23.17
N SER A 5 -2.43 1.40 -22.72
CA SER A 5 -3.73 2.08 -22.77
C SER A 5 -3.67 3.25 -21.81
N VAL A 6 -4.30 4.39 -22.16
CA VAL A 6 -4.24 5.56 -21.30
C VAL A 6 -5.61 6.18 -21.11
N GLY A 7 -5.92 6.42 -19.84
CA GLY A 7 -7.11 7.13 -19.38
C GLY A 7 -8.39 6.32 -19.56
N PRO A 8 -9.39 6.54 -18.68
CA PRO A 8 -10.76 6.57 -19.12
C PRO A 8 -11.02 7.91 -19.82
N PHE A 9 -11.64 7.88 -20.99
CA PHE A 9 -12.12 9.08 -21.67
C PHE A 9 -13.61 8.98 -21.96
N THR A 10 -14.28 10.13 -21.99
CA THR A 10 -15.70 10.21 -22.33
C THR A 10 -15.87 10.33 -23.84
N ILE A 11 -16.71 9.48 -24.42
CA ILE A 11 -17.13 9.58 -25.82
C ILE A 11 -18.18 10.70 -25.90
N ILE A 12 -17.93 11.68 -26.77
CA ILE A 12 -18.85 12.79 -27.03
C ILE A 12 -19.87 12.37 -28.08
N LYS A 13 -19.42 11.80 -29.20
CA LYS A 13 -20.27 11.38 -30.31
C LYS A 13 -19.64 10.25 -31.12
N PHE A 14 -20.49 9.49 -31.81
CA PHE A 14 -20.08 8.54 -32.83
C PHE A 14 -20.00 9.23 -34.19
N ILE A 15 -18.89 9.07 -34.88
CA ILE A 15 -18.67 9.57 -36.24
C ILE A 15 -18.77 8.38 -37.19
N GLY A 16 -19.96 8.20 -37.76
CA GLY A 16 -20.28 7.05 -38.58
C GLY A 16 -20.20 5.74 -37.78
N LYS A 17 -19.82 4.64 -38.46
CA LYS A 17 -19.75 3.30 -37.86
C LYS A 17 -18.40 2.96 -37.23
N ASN A 18 -17.35 3.66 -37.63
CA ASN A 18 -15.97 3.19 -37.41
C ASN A 18 -15.15 4.12 -36.52
N SER A 19 -15.69 5.29 -36.11
CA SER A 19 -14.93 6.28 -35.37
C SER A 19 -15.76 6.91 -34.26
N GLU A 20 -15.07 7.32 -33.20
CA GLU A 20 -15.64 7.96 -32.02
C GLU A 20 -14.87 9.25 -31.72
N GLU A 21 -15.60 10.31 -31.37
CA GLU A 21 -15.01 11.53 -30.84
C GLU A 21 -14.92 11.44 -29.32
N VAL A 22 -13.74 11.73 -28.81
CA VAL A 22 -13.35 11.56 -27.42
C VAL A 22 -13.00 12.91 -26.81
N LYS A 23 -13.50 13.17 -25.60
CA LYS A 23 -13.13 14.36 -24.83
C LYS A 23 -11.72 14.21 -24.27
N LEU A 24 -10.75 14.89 -24.89
CA LEU A 24 -9.36 14.89 -24.44
C LEU A 24 -9.13 15.91 -23.32
N THR A 25 -8.29 15.55 -22.35
CA THR A 25 -7.78 16.46 -21.31
C THR A 25 -6.77 17.46 -21.90
N GLU A 26 -6.52 18.56 -21.19
CA GLU A 26 -5.69 19.68 -21.67
C GLU A 26 -4.30 19.25 -22.16
N GLU A 27 -3.67 18.30 -21.46
CA GLU A 27 -2.38 17.70 -21.84
C GLU A 27 -2.36 17.07 -23.24
N ARG A 28 -3.54 16.71 -23.77
CA ARG A 28 -3.73 15.99 -25.04
C ARG A 28 -4.56 16.78 -26.05
N SER A 29 -4.90 18.03 -25.74
CA SER A 29 -5.66 18.93 -26.61
C SER A 29 -5.06 19.08 -28.01
N ARG A 30 -3.74 18.91 -28.15
CA ARG A 30 -3.02 18.96 -29.43
C ARG A 30 -3.20 17.72 -30.32
N LYS A 31 -3.79 16.63 -29.81
CA LYS A 31 -4.05 15.41 -30.59
C LYS A 31 -5.46 15.45 -31.17
N HIS A 32 -5.68 14.70 -32.25
CA HIS A 32 -7.01 14.54 -32.83
C HIS A 32 -7.97 13.92 -31.79
N SER A 33 -9.15 14.52 -31.63
CA SER A 33 -10.20 14.01 -30.74
C SER A 33 -10.91 12.77 -31.29
N VAL A 34 -10.75 12.47 -32.58
CA VAL A 34 -11.43 11.38 -33.27
C VAL A 34 -10.53 10.16 -33.39
N PHE A 35 -11.00 9.02 -32.90
CA PHE A 35 -10.26 7.75 -32.92
C PHE A 35 -11.11 6.64 -33.55
N PRO A 36 -10.49 5.70 -34.30
CA PRO A 36 -11.20 4.54 -34.82
C PRO A 36 -11.58 3.57 -33.67
N VAL A 37 -12.77 2.97 -33.75
CA VAL A 37 -13.30 2.07 -32.71
C VAL A 37 -12.35 0.89 -32.44
N SER A 38 -11.58 0.46 -33.44
CA SER A 38 -10.58 -0.63 -33.31
C SER A 38 -9.48 -0.38 -32.27
N ILE A 39 -9.18 0.87 -31.92
CA ILE A 39 -8.15 1.22 -30.93
C ILE A 39 -8.74 1.70 -29.61
N VAL A 40 -10.03 1.98 -29.58
CA VAL A 40 -10.75 2.35 -28.36
C VAL A 40 -11.09 1.07 -27.60
N LYS A 41 -10.78 1.05 -26.31
CA LYS A 41 -11.13 -0.07 -25.43
C LYS A 41 -12.22 0.37 -24.46
N PRO A 42 -13.29 -0.43 -24.28
CA PRO A 42 -14.28 -0.17 -23.26
C PRO A 42 -13.62 -0.12 -21.88
N TYR A 43 -13.91 0.95 -21.13
CA TYR A 43 -13.45 1.08 -19.75
C TYR A 43 -14.52 0.53 -18.81
N PHE A 44 -14.17 -0.51 -18.06
CA PHE A 44 -15.02 -1.05 -17.00
C PHE A 44 -14.47 -0.57 -15.66
N GLN A 45 -15.27 0.21 -14.93
CA GLN A 45 -14.93 0.56 -13.56
C GLN A 45 -14.84 -0.73 -12.74
N THR A 46 -13.76 -0.89 -11.98
CA THR A 46 -13.62 -2.04 -11.11
C THR A 46 -14.53 -1.85 -9.91
N GLU A 47 -15.63 -2.59 -9.86
CA GLU A 47 -16.49 -2.62 -8.68
C GLU A 47 -15.87 -3.54 -7.63
N GLU A 48 -15.47 -2.95 -6.50
CA GLU A 48 -14.79 -3.65 -5.41
C GLU A 48 -15.71 -4.68 -4.75
N ASP A 49 -17.00 -4.36 -4.62
CA ASP A 49 -18.01 -5.21 -3.99
C ASP A 49 -18.28 -6.49 -4.80
N LYS A 50 -18.17 -6.40 -6.12
CA LYS A 50 -18.47 -7.51 -7.04
C LYS A 50 -17.31 -8.49 -7.17
N PHE A 51 -16.08 -8.04 -6.87
CA PHE A 51 -14.86 -8.83 -7.00
C PHE A 51 -13.92 -8.64 -5.80
N PRO A 52 -14.32 -9.08 -4.60
CA PRO A 52 -13.56 -8.84 -3.35
C PRO A 52 -12.19 -9.56 -3.34
N SER A 53 -12.02 -10.61 -4.13
CA SER A 53 -10.75 -11.36 -4.26
C SER A 53 -9.75 -10.75 -5.23
N ARG A 54 -10.13 -9.68 -5.97
CA ARG A 54 -9.23 -9.04 -6.93
C ARG A 54 -8.17 -8.24 -6.18
N LYS A 55 -6.93 -8.72 -6.19
CA LYS A 55 -5.79 -8.00 -5.60
C LYS A 55 -5.60 -6.68 -6.35
N LYS A 56 -5.84 -5.55 -5.68
CA LYS A 56 -5.42 -4.24 -6.19
C LYS A 56 -3.89 -4.24 -6.29
N SER A 57 -3.36 -3.67 -7.37
CA SER A 57 -1.93 -3.40 -7.43
C SER A 57 -1.56 -2.53 -6.23
N PRO A 58 -0.48 -2.85 -5.49
CA PRO A 58 -0.06 -2.01 -4.39
C PRO A 58 0.19 -0.59 -4.90
N ASN A 59 -0.24 0.40 -4.12
CA ASN A 59 0.02 1.80 -4.45
C ASN A 59 1.53 2.02 -4.58
N PRO A 60 1.98 2.82 -5.55
CA PRO A 60 3.38 3.17 -5.65
C PRO A 60 3.84 3.84 -4.33
N PRO A 61 5.09 3.60 -3.90
CA PRO A 61 5.61 4.20 -2.69
C PRO A 61 5.61 5.73 -2.81
N GLU A 62 5.24 6.39 -1.71
CA GLU A 62 5.26 7.84 -1.60
C GLU A 62 6.68 8.39 -1.69
N ILE A 63 6.84 9.55 -2.33
CA ILE A 63 8.12 10.24 -2.44
C ILE A 63 8.15 11.29 -1.32
N VAL A 64 9.02 11.06 -0.35
CA VAL A 64 9.20 11.94 0.81
C VAL A 64 10.55 12.65 0.70
N ASP A 65 10.59 13.92 1.06
CA ASP A 65 11.84 14.68 1.14
C ASP A 65 12.66 14.22 2.37
N VAL A 66 13.98 14.38 2.31
CA VAL A 66 14.88 13.89 3.38
C VAL A 66 14.56 14.54 4.74
N GLU A 67 14.11 15.79 4.72
CA GLU A 67 13.76 16.57 5.91
C GLU A 67 12.51 16.03 6.62
N ASP A 68 11.58 15.44 5.86
CA ASP A 68 10.33 14.85 6.37
C ASP A 68 10.47 13.34 6.66
N SER A 69 11.68 12.80 6.58
CA SER A 69 11.89 11.37 6.84
C SER A 69 11.76 11.05 8.34
N PRO A 70 11.05 9.98 8.72
CA PRO A 70 10.74 9.66 10.11
C PRO A 70 11.97 9.21 10.94
N GLY A 71 13.16 9.11 10.33
CA GLY A 71 14.35 8.65 11.01
C GLY A 71 15.56 8.46 10.10
N PRO A 72 16.72 8.12 10.68
CA PRO A 72 17.94 7.86 9.92
C PRO A 72 17.80 6.61 9.04
N VAL A 73 18.14 6.75 7.76
CA VAL A 73 18.07 5.65 6.78
C VAL A 73 19.04 4.53 7.14
N LYS A 74 18.52 3.40 7.62
CA LYS A 74 19.33 2.22 8.01
C LYS A 74 19.82 1.41 6.81
N LYS A 75 19.05 1.37 5.72
CA LYS A 75 19.33 0.55 4.55
C LYS A 75 18.66 1.12 3.30
N ILE A 76 19.37 1.03 2.17
CA ILE A 76 18.84 1.35 0.84
C ILE A 76 18.57 0.04 0.10
N ILE A 77 17.35 -0.12 -0.39
CA ILE A 77 16.91 -1.28 -1.20
C ILE A 77 17.24 -1.05 -2.67
N ASN A 78 16.99 0.16 -3.17
CA ASN A 78 17.21 0.50 -4.57
C ASN A 78 17.52 1.99 -4.72
N ALA A 79 18.10 2.39 -5.85
CA ALA A 79 18.36 3.77 -6.20
C ALA A 79 18.10 4.02 -7.69
N ARG A 80 17.60 5.20 -8.03
CA ARG A 80 17.43 5.63 -9.42
C ARG A 80 17.78 7.11 -9.60
N ASN A 81 18.25 7.46 -10.79
CA ASN A 81 18.46 8.84 -11.19
C ASN A 81 17.27 9.28 -12.05
N ILE A 82 16.73 10.46 -11.76
CA ILE A 82 15.63 11.06 -12.50
C ILE A 82 15.92 12.53 -12.76
N ARG A 83 15.37 13.06 -13.85
CA ARG A 83 15.45 14.49 -14.16
C ARG A 83 14.09 15.12 -13.90
N LEU A 84 14.00 15.91 -12.84
CA LEU A 84 12.79 16.65 -12.46
C LEU A 84 13.08 18.15 -12.54
N ASN A 85 12.21 18.91 -13.19
CA ASN A 85 12.35 20.37 -13.35
C ASN A 85 13.73 20.80 -13.89
N GLY A 86 14.30 20.02 -14.81
CA GLY A 86 15.62 20.28 -15.41
C GLY A 86 16.82 19.99 -14.51
N LYS A 87 16.61 19.55 -13.27
CA LYS A 87 17.67 19.14 -12.34
C LYS A 87 17.74 17.61 -12.25
N ASP A 88 18.96 17.09 -12.23
CA ASP A 88 19.18 15.67 -12.01
C ASP A 88 19.11 15.40 -10.49
N GLN A 89 18.21 14.52 -10.08
CA GLN A 89 17.97 14.12 -8.70
C GLN A 89 18.12 12.61 -8.56
N ARG A 90 18.69 12.17 -7.43
CA ARG A 90 18.84 10.75 -7.10
C ARG A 90 17.83 10.38 -6.03
N GLN A 91 16.97 9.42 -6.36
CA GLN A 91 15.98 8.87 -5.43
C GLN A 91 16.44 7.53 -4.88
N TYR A 92 16.11 7.28 -3.62
CA TYR A 92 16.42 6.04 -2.92
C TYR A 92 15.13 5.38 -2.44
N LEU A 93 15.05 4.07 -2.63
CA LEU A 93 14.00 3.23 -2.05
C LEU A 93 14.53 2.63 -0.75
N THR A 94 13.85 2.92 0.36
CA THR A 94 14.18 2.40 1.69
C THR A 94 13.09 1.42 2.14
N PRO A 95 13.42 0.47 3.04
CA PRO A 95 12.40 -0.35 3.68
C PRO A 95 11.48 0.54 4.52
N PRO A 96 10.18 0.18 4.67
CA PRO A 96 9.29 0.92 5.56
C PRO A 96 9.86 0.91 6.98
N GLU A 97 10.01 2.10 7.56
CA GLU A 97 10.35 2.23 8.98
C GLU A 97 9.11 1.88 9.80
N ILE A 98 9.23 0.84 10.62
CA ILE A 98 8.17 0.45 11.54
C ILE A 98 8.22 1.46 12.68
N VAL A 99 7.35 2.48 12.63
CA VAL A 99 7.16 3.39 13.76
C VAL A 99 6.48 2.60 14.87
N GLU A 100 7.19 2.35 15.96
CA GLU A 100 6.63 1.76 17.16
C GLU A 100 5.71 2.80 17.80
N VAL A 101 4.43 2.81 17.43
CA VAL A 101 3.40 3.54 18.17
C VAL A 101 3.28 2.85 19.53
N GLU A 102 3.62 3.54 20.61
CA GLU A 102 3.70 3.00 21.98
C GLU A 102 2.41 2.27 22.43
N ASP A 103 1.26 2.62 21.85
CA ASP A 103 -0.05 2.02 22.14
C ASP A 103 -0.56 1.01 21.10
N SER A 104 0.20 0.69 20.06
CA SER A 104 -0.24 -0.26 19.03
C SER A 104 0.01 -1.71 19.46
N PRO A 105 -0.99 -2.61 19.37
CA PRO A 105 -0.81 -4.00 19.73
C PRO A 105 0.17 -4.70 18.76
N GLN A 106 1.42 -4.87 19.20
CA GLN A 106 2.41 -5.72 18.55
C GLN A 106 1.87 -7.12 18.21
N PRO A 107 1.96 -7.58 16.96
CA PRO A 107 1.42 -8.88 16.57
C PRO A 107 2.15 -10.01 17.32
N VAL A 108 1.38 -10.70 18.17
CA VAL A 108 1.81 -11.89 18.89
C VAL A 108 2.18 -12.99 17.91
N LYS A 109 3.42 -13.50 17.96
CA LYS A 109 3.85 -14.65 17.14
C LYS A 109 3.32 -15.96 17.70
N LYS A 110 3.44 -16.15 19.02
CA LYS A 110 3.13 -17.41 19.70
C LYS A 110 2.91 -17.20 21.20
N ILE A 111 1.91 -17.88 21.77
CA ILE A 111 1.79 -18.08 23.22
C ILE A 111 2.70 -19.24 23.64
N ILE A 112 3.60 -18.98 24.59
CA ILE A 112 4.54 -19.96 25.14
C ILE A 112 3.93 -20.68 26.35
N ASN A 113 3.26 -19.93 27.23
CA ASN A 113 2.73 -20.48 28.48
C ASN A 113 1.49 -19.71 28.94
N ALA A 114 0.69 -20.29 29.82
CA ALA A 114 -0.44 -19.65 30.47
C ALA A 114 -0.43 -19.97 31.98
N ARG A 115 -0.75 -18.99 32.82
CA ARG A 115 -0.92 -19.16 34.26
C ARG A 115 -2.17 -18.47 34.75
N LYS A 116 -2.76 -19.01 35.81
CA LYS A 116 -3.86 -18.40 36.54
C LYS A 116 -3.30 -17.56 37.69
N ILE A 117 -3.78 -16.35 37.86
CA ILE A 117 -3.42 -15.46 38.96
C ILE A 117 -4.68 -14.83 39.55
N ILE A 118 -4.63 -14.48 40.82
CA ILE A 118 -5.69 -13.72 41.48
C ILE A 118 -5.24 -12.27 41.52
N LEU A 119 -5.99 -11.39 40.86
CA LEU A 119 -5.74 -9.95 40.82
C LEU A 119 -7.04 -9.25 41.22
N ASN A 120 -6.97 -8.39 42.23
CA ASN A 120 -8.14 -7.69 42.79
C ASN A 120 -9.28 -8.65 43.19
N GLY A 121 -8.94 -9.80 43.78
CA GLY A 121 -9.90 -10.82 44.22
C GLY A 121 -10.59 -11.60 43.09
N LYS A 122 -10.19 -11.40 41.82
CA LYS A 122 -10.74 -12.11 40.67
C LYS A 122 -9.68 -12.99 40.02
N ASP A 123 -10.11 -14.17 39.60
CA ASP A 123 -9.31 -15.10 38.82
C ASP A 123 -9.05 -14.54 37.40
N GLN A 124 -7.78 -14.30 37.07
CA GLN A 124 -7.33 -13.85 35.75
C GLN A 124 -6.31 -14.81 35.14
N ARG A 125 -6.35 -14.99 33.82
CA ARG A 125 -5.35 -15.76 33.08
C ARG A 125 -4.32 -14.82 32.47
N GLN A 126 -3.05 -15.08 32.73
CA GLN A 126 -1.91 -14.41 32.09
C GLN A 126 -1.23 -15.35 31.11
N TYR A 127 -0.76 -14.80 30.00
CA TYR A 127 -0.09 -15.56 28.95
C TYR A 127 1.34 -15.06 28.77
N LEU A 128 2.30 -15.98 28.70
CA LEU A 128 3.66 -15.68 28.30
C LEU A 128 3.70 -15.70 26.78
N VAL A 129 4.04 -14.57 26.18
CA VAL A 129 3.91 -14.40 24.73
C VAL A 129 5.25 -14.03 24.11
N ARG A 130 5.46 -14.49 22.87
CA ARG A 130 6.59 -14.13 22.01
C ARG A 130 6.08 -13.34 20.81
N PHE A 131 6.70 -12.20 20.52
CA PHE A 131 6.39 -11.33 19.38
C PHE A 131 7.20 -11.69 18.12
N LYS A 132 6.80 -11.20 16.93
CA LYS A 132 7.41 -11.58 15.63
C LYS A 132 8.40 -10.51 15.10
N ASN A 133 9.72 -10.83 15.12
CA ASN A 133 10.86 -10.13 14.45
C ASN A 133 11.10 -8.65 14.87
N ARG A 134 12.31 -8.07 14.87
CA ARG A 134 13.71 -8.51 14.71
C ARG A 134 14.59 -7.38 15.27
N GLN A 135 15.63 -7.78 16.02
CA GLN A 135 16.68 -6.97 16.67
C GLN A 135 16.38 -6.56 18.12
N GLN A 136 17.10 -7.25 19.03
CA GLN A 136 17.40 -6.83 20.40
C GLN A 136 16.27 -6.57 21.40
N ILE A 137 15.21 -7.37 21.43
CA ILE A 137 14.48 -7.53 22.69
C ILE A 137 14.22 -9.02 22.97
N LYS A 138 15.14 -9.63 23.73
CA LYS A 138 14.94 -10.92 24.40
C LYS A 138 13.99 -10.74 25.60
N THR A 139 12.76 -10.27 25.41
CA THR A 139 11.80 -10.27 26.53
C THR A 139 10.57 -11.07 26.12
N ASN A 140 10.49 -12.27 26.69
CA ASN A 140 9.18 -12.91 26.83
C ASN A 140 8.43 -12.06 27.87
N SER A 141 7.24 -11.58 27.52
CA SER A 141 6.44 -10.73 28.41
C SER A 141 5.14 -11.43 28.77
N TRP A 142 4.70 -11.24 30.01
CA TRP A 142 3.39 -11.71 30.47
C TRP A 142 2.33 -10.68 30.11
N LEU A 143 1.34 -11.07 29.31
CA LEU A 143 0.22 -10.23 28.89
C LEU A 143 -1.11 -10.68 29.51
N LYS A 144 -2.02 -9.73 29.73
CA LYS A 144 -3.43 -9.94 30.10
C LYS A 144 -4.29 -9.82 28.83
N MET A 145 -5.27 -10.70 28.69
CA MET A 145 -6.26 -10.65 27.60
C MET A 145 -7.46 -9.77 28.01
N PRO A 146 -8.19 -9.14 27.07
CA PRO A 146 -8.21 -9.43 25.63
C PRO A 146 -7.14 -8.67 24.84
N TYR A 147 -6.25 -9.41 24.18
CA TYR A 147 -5.32 -8.92 23.16
C TYR A 147 -5.83 -9.35 21.79
N GLN A 148 -5.90 -8.43 20.83
CA GLN A 148 -6.29 -8.75 19.45
C GLN A 148 -5.25 -9.69 18.87
N MET A 149 -5.59 -10.99 18.73
CA MET A 149 -4.74 -11.93 18.02
C MET A 149 -4.78 -11.53 16.54
N GLY A 150 -3.65 -11.07 16.00
CA GLY A 150 -3.55 -10.84 14.56
C GLY A 150 -3.85 -12.14 13.81
N THR A 151 -4.93 -12.15 13.05
CA THR A 151 -5.35 -13.29 12.24
C THR A 151 -4.27 -13.60 11.21
N PHE A 152 -3.78 -14.84 11.18
CA PHE A 152 -2.76 -15.31 10.24
C PHE A 152 -3.42 -15.90 8.98
N ILE A 153 -3.02 -15.44 7.80
CA ILE A 153 -3.13 -16.17 6.51
C ILE A 153 -1.70 -16.42 6.04
#